data_AF-A0A3P7L9D5-F1
#
_entry.id   AF-A0A3P7L9D5-F1
#
_cell.length_a   1.000
_cell.length_b   1.000
_cell.length_c   1.000
_cell.angle_alpha   90.00
_cell.angle_beta   90.00
_cell.angle_gamma   90.00
#
_symmetry.space_group_name_H-M   'P 1'
#
loop_
_entity.id
_entity.type
_entity.pdbx_description
1 polymer ?
#
loop_
_entity_poly.entity_id
_entity_poly.type
_entity_poly.pdbx_seq_one_letter_code
_entity_poly.pdbx_strand_id
1 'polypeptide(L)'
;MVENFSAPKQSTITWPTLLDYTKIDCQRILRRLELEAYAKIVTVFRAQGPLTGEKRKTLQDLQRLLSIASDRHKAEVRRALNDEELATICESICGKEADDAWILEGKRIAPLLDRGIPQTAFLPRANLASAKWAELNSKLPQPFETAEKEEEFGQDTDWIQSEEHRSPAAGVRSC
;
A
#
# COMPACT_ATOMS: atom_id res chain seq x y z
N MET A 1 37.44 -69.40 6.81
CA MET A 1 36.72 -68.40 7.62
C MET A 1 37.79 -67.50 8.22
N VAL A 2 38.01 -66.31 7.63
CA VAL A 2 39.01 -65.35 8.13
C VAL A 2 38.25 -64.04 8.25
N GLU A 3 37.84 -63.72 9.47
CA GLU A 3 37.18 -62.47 9.78
C GLU A 3 38.24 -61.38 9.87
N ASN A 4 38.20 -60.43 8.93
CA ASN A 4 39.02 -59.24 8.98
C ASN A 4 38.47 -58.30 10.06
N PHE A 5 39.01 -58.41 11.27
CA PHE A 5 38.81 -57.41 12.32
C PHE A 5 39.54 -56.12 11.93
N SER A 6 38.79 -55.19 11.35
CA SER A 6 39.23 -53.81 11.13
C SER A 6 39.48 -53.16 12.50
N ALA A 7 40.73 -52.80 12.77
CA ALA A 7 41.14 -52.18 14.02
C ALA A 7 40.42 -50.84 14.25
N PRO A 8 40.02 -50.51 15.49
CA PRO A 8 39.48 -49.19 15.80
C PRO A 8 40.59 -48.15 15.62
N LYS A 9 40.36 -47.18 14.74
CA LYS A 9 41.25 -46.01 14.57
C LYS A 9 41.36 -45.29 15.91
N GLN A 10 42.55 -45.30 16.49
CA GLN A 10 42.87 -44.53 17.69
C GLN A 10 42.60 -43.05 17.44
N SER A 11 41.65 -42.48 18.16
CA SER A 11 41.39 -41.03 18.17
C SER A 11 42.45 -40.36 19.04
N THR A 12 43.42 -39.72 18.41
CA THR A 12 44.26 -38.72 19.08
C THR A 12 43.34 -37.64 19.66
N ILE A 13 43.52 -37.29 20.93
CA ILE A 13 42.78 -36.20 21.58
C ILE A 13 43.29 -34.89 20.98
N THR A 14 42.67 -34.49 19.87
CA THR A 14 42.69 -33.13 19.34
C THR A 14 41.41 -32.45 19.76
N TRP A 15 41.47 -31.16 20.10
CA TRP A 15 40.27 -30.36 20.30
C TRP A 15 39.37 -30.53 19.07
N PRO A 16 38.09 -30.93 19.22
CA PRO A 16 37.21 -31.13 18.08
C PRO A 16 37.04 -29.77 17.38
N THR A 17 37.63 -29.64 16.19
CA THR A 17 37.50 -28.47 15.32
C THR A 17 36.12 -28.38 14.69
N LEU A 18 35.35 -29.47 14.70
CA LEU A 18 34.01 -29.57 14.14
C LEU A 18 33.06 -30.15 15.19
N LEU A 19 31.82 -29.65 15.22
CA LEU A 19 30.78 -30.15 16.10
C LEU A 19 30.21 -31.48 15.56
N ASP A 20 29.79 -32.36 16.48
CA ASP A 20 29.15 -33.64 16.18
C ASP A 20 27.69 -33.42 15.71
N TYR A 21 27.54 -33.00 14.46
CA TYR A 21 26.23 -32.89 13.79
C TYR A 21 26.03 -34.00 12.76
N THR A 22 24.81 -34.52 12.69
CA THR A 22 24.43 -35.39 11.58
C THR A 22 24.28 -34.55 10.30
N LYS A 23 24.38 -35.20 9.13
CA LYS A 23 24.15 -34.53 7.83
C LYS A 23 22.78 -33.85 7.77
N ILE A 24 21.76 -34.44 8.39
CA ILE A 24 20.39 -33.91 8.43
C ILE A 24 20.33 -32.65 9.29
N ASP A 25 21.04 -32.63 10.43
CA ASP A 25 21.11 -31.45 11.29
C ASP A 25 21.80 -30.30 10.57
N CYS A 26 22.92 -30.55 9.88
CA CYS A 26 23.60 -29.55 9.07
C CYS A 26 22.67 -28.96 7.98
N GLN A 27 21.90 -29.80 7.29
CA GLN A 27 20.95 -29.35 6.27
C GLN A 27 19.81 -28.51 6.87
N ARG A 28 19.29 -28.90 8.04
CA ARG A 28 18.26 -28.12 8.76
C ARG A 28 18.78 -26.77 9.23
N ILE A 29 20.00 -26.75 9.78
CA ILE A 29 20.66 -25.52 10.22
C ILE A 29 20.91 -24.60 9.03
N LEU A 30 21.43 -25.13 7.92
CA LEU A 30 21.61 -24.35 6.68
C LEU A 30 20.28 -23.75 6.22
N ARG A 31 19.22 -24.56 6.15
CA ARG A 31 17.90 -24.07 5.72
C ARG A 31 17.35 -22.97 6.64
N ARG A 32 17.56 -23.09 7.95
CA ARG A 32 17.20 -22.03 8.92
C ARG A 32 17.97 -20.75 8.62
N LEU A 33 19.29 -20.85 8.43
CA LEU A 33 20.15 -19.69 8.16
C LEU A 33 19.76 -18.98 6.86
N GLU A 34 19.44 -19.71 5.79
CA GLU A 34 18.95 -19.15 4.53
C GLU A 34 17.66 -18.33 4.73
N LEU A 35 16.70 -18.89 5.45
CA LEU A 35 15.41 -18.25 5.73
C LEU A 35 15.57 -17.01 6.62
N GLU A 36 16.40 -17.11 7.67
CA GLU A 36 16.70 -15.99 8.57
C GLU A 36 17.42 -14.85 7.85
N ALA A 37 18.46 -15.17 7.07
CA ALA A 37 19.19 -14.18 6.28
C ALA A 37 18.25 -13.44 5.32
N TYR A 38 17.40 -14.18 4.60
CA TYR A 38 16.43 -13.58 3.68
C TYR A 38 15.44 -12.66 4.41
N ALA A 39 14.87 -13.12 5.53
CA ALA A 39 13.95 -12.33 6.35
C ALA A 39 14.58 -11.03 6.86
N LYS A 40 15.84 -11.08 7.28
CA LYS A 40 16.59 -9.91 7.74
C LYS A 40 16.85 -8.91 6.62
N ILE A 41 17.19 -9.38 5.42
CA ILE A 41 17.39 -8.50 4.26
C ILE A 41 16.09 -7.75 3.92
N VAL A 42 14.94 -8.45 3.93
CA VAL A 42 13.62 -7.82 3.72
C VAL A 42 13.34 -6.77 4.80
N THR A 43 13.61 -7.07 6.07
CA THR A 43 13.49 -6.12 7.18
C THR A 43 14.33 -4.86 6.94
N VAL A 44 15.60 -5.02 6.55
CA VAL A 44 16.50 -3.89 6.28
C VAL A 44 15.98 -3.05 5.10
N PHE A 45 15.58 -3.68 4.00
CA PHE A 45 15.09 -2.96 2.83
C PHE A 45 13.80 -2.19 3.11
N ARG A 46 12.92 -2.73 3.97
CA ARG A 46 11.72 -2.05 4.44
C ARG A 46 12.10 -0.83 5.27
N ALA A 47 12.94 -0.99 6.29
CA ALA A 47 13.35 0.13 7.15
C ALA A 47 14.02 1.27 6.37
N GLN A 48 14.70 0.95 5.26
CA GLN A 48 15.32 1.93 4.36
C GLN A 48 14.34 2.75 3.51
N GLY A 49 13.06 2.40 3.42
CA GLY A 49 12.09 3.12 2.59
C GLY A 49 11.46 2.30 1.46
N PRO A 50 11.03 2.95 0.37
CA PRO A 50 10.23 2.30 -0.67
C PRO A 50 11.00 1.20 -1.42
N LEU A 51 10.24 0.27 -1.98
CA LEU A 51 10.76 -0.82 -2.81
C LEU A 51 11.06 -0.31 -4.22
N THR A 52 12.34 -0.02 -4.49
CA THR A 52 12.82 0.36 -5.83
C THR A 52 12.95 -0.87 -6.75
N GLY A 53 13.03 -0.64 -8.06
CA GLY A 53 13.25 -1.72 -9.04
C GLY A 53 14.55 -2.49 -8.82
N GLU A 54 15.60 -1.80 -8.36
CA GLU A 54 16.89 -2.42 -8.00
C GLU A 54 16.74 -3.35 -6.79
N LYS A 55 16.13 -2.87 -5.69
CA LYS A 55 15.85 -3.70 -4.51
C LYS A 55 15.02 -4.93 -4.88
N ARG A 56 14.01 -4.78 -5.74
CA ARG A 56 13.19 -5.89 -6.25
C ARG A 56 14.04 -6.92 -7.01
N LYS A 57 14.89 -6.46 -7.93
CA LYS A 57 15.79 -7.34 -8.69
C LYS A 57 16.74 -8.10 -7.76
N THR A 58 17.35 -7.42 -6.80
CA THR A 58 18.22 -8.05 -5.78
C THR A 58 17.46 -9.09 -4.95
N LEU A 59 16.21 -8.80 -4.53
CA LEU A 59 15.37 -9.76 -3.82
C LEU A 59 15.00 -10.98 -4.67
N GLN A 60 14.84 -10.83 -5.98
CA GLN A 60 14.61 -11.96 -6.90
C GLN A 60 15.86 -12.82 -7.07
N ASP A 61 17.03 -12.20 -7.19
CA ASP A 61 18.30 -12.94 -7.30
C ASP A 61 18.59 -13.69 -5.98
N LEU A 62 18.36 -13.06 -4.83
CA LEU A 62 18.47 -13.70 -3.52
C LEU A 62 17.47 -14.84 -3.34
N GLN A 63 16.23 -14.71 -3.84
CA GLN A 63 15.25 -15.80 -3.81
C GLN A 63 15.78 -17.04 -4.54
N ARG A 64 16.44 -16.87 -5.70
CA ARG A 64 17.03 -17.97 -6.46
C ARG A 64 18.23 -18.58 -5.74
N LEU A 65 19.15 -17.74 -5.23
CA LEU A 65 20.36 -18.19 -4.56
C LEU A 65 20.07 -18.95 -3.26
N LEU A 66 19.09 -18.49 -2.48
CA LEU A 66 18.71 -19.06 -1.18
C LEU A 66 17.53 -20.05 -1.27
N SER A 67 17.10 -20.42 -2.49
CA SER A 67 15.99 -21.34 -2.73
C SER A 67 14.71 -20.97 -1.96
N ILE A 68 14.30 -19.70 -2.03
CA ILE A 68 13.13 -19.18 -1.33
C ILE A 68 11.91 -19.26 -2.27
N ALA A 69 10.83 -19.88 -1.80
CA ALA A 69 9.58 -19.94 -2.55
C ALA A 69 8.93 -18.54 -2.67
N SER A 70 8.23 -18.27 -3.76
CA SER A 70 7.51 -17.01 -4.00
C SER A 70 6.49 -16.69 -2.91
N ASP A 71 5.79 -17.71 -2.40
CA ASP A 71 4.85 -17.56 -1.29
C ASP A 71 5.55 -17.14 0.01
N ARG A 72 6.75 -17.68 0.27
CA ARG A 72 7.55 -17.30 1.43
C ARG A 72 8.04 -15.86 1.29
N HIS A 73 8.51 -15.46 0.12
CA HIS A 73 8.88 -14.06 -0.16
C HIS A 73 7.72 -13.10 0.14
N LYS A 74 6.53 -13.37 -0.42
CA LYS A 74 5.35 -12.53 -0.18
C LYS A 74 4.94 -12.52 1.31
N ALA A 75 5.15 -13.63 2.02
CA ALA A 75 4.91 -13.68 3.46
C ALA A 75 5.88 -12.79 4.25
N GLU A 76 7.17 -12.80 3.91
CA GLU A 76 8.17 -11.92 4.54
C GLU A 76 7.91 -10.45 4.23
N VAL A 77 7.52 -10.11 3.01
CA VAL A 77 7.15 -8.74 2.63
C VAL A 77 5.99 -8.23 3.51
N ARG A 78 4.93 -9.02 3.67
CA ARG A 78 3.80 -8.64 4.54
C ARG A 78 4.19 -8.57 6.01
N ARG A 79 5.07 -9.48 6.47
CA ARG A 79 5.58 -9.44 7.84
C ARG A 79 6.31 -8.12 8.11
N ALA A 80 7.21 -7.72 7.21
CA ALA A 80 7.98 -6.48 7.36
C ALA A 80 7.11 -5.22 7.19
N LEU A 81 6.09 -5.28 6.33
CA LEU A 81 5.15 -4.18 6.15
C LEU A 81 4.31 -3.93 7.40
N ASN A 82 3.79 -5.01 8.01
CA ASN A 82 2.96 -4.96 9.22
C ASN A 82 3.76 -4.75 10.52
N ASP A 83 5.08 -4.58 10.43
CA ASP A 83 5.94 -4.33 11.58
C ASP A 83 5.96 -2.82 11.87
N GLU A 84 5.35 -2.44 13.00
CA GLU A 84 5.17 -1.04 13.41
C GLU A 84 6.50 -0.33 13.70
N GLU A 85 7.49 -1.06 14.22
CA GLU A 85 8.83 -0.51 14.47
C GLU A 85 9.49 -0.12 13.15
N LEU A 86 9.44 -1.01 12.16
CA LEU A 86 10.02 -0.74 10.84
C LEU A 86 9.25 0.35 10.09
N ALA A 87 7.94 0.47 10.32
CA ALA A 87 7.12 1.57 9.81
C ALA A 87 7.60 2.91 10.36
N THR A 88 7.81 2.99 11.67
CA THR A 88 8.29 4.19 12.35
C THR A 88 9.70 4.59 11.87
N ILE A 89 10.61 3.62 11.76
CA ILE A 89 11.97 3.86 11.25
C ILE A 89 11.91 4.40 9.81
N CYS A 90 11.12 3.75 8.95
CA CYS A 90 10.95 4.16 7.57
C CYS A 90 10.37 5.58 7.44
N GLU A 91 9.34 5.92 8.23
CA GLU A 91 8.75 7.26 8.24
C GLU A 91 9.77 8.31 8.69
N SER A 92 10.60 7.99 9.69
CA SER A 92 11.65 8.91 10.17
C SER A 92 12.75 9.18 9.14
N ILE A 93 13.06 8.21 8.27
CA ILE A 93 14.15 8.29 7.29
C ILE A 93 13.66 8.87 5.95
N CYS A 94 12.49 8.41 5.46
CA CYS A 94 11.99 8.69 4.11
C CYS A 94 10.65 9.45 4.05
N GLY A 95 9.93 9.60 5.16
CA GLY A 95 8.57 10.15 5.19
C GLY A 95 7.46 9.14 4.88
N LYS A 96 6.21 9.61 4.73
CA LYS A 96 4.99 8.79 4.72
C LYS A 96 4.72 7.96 3.44
N GLU A 97 5.33 8.28 2.31
CA GLU A 97 4.94 7.76 0.99
C GLU A 97 5.59 6.42 0.59
N ALA A 98 6.16 5.67 1.54
CA ALA A 98 7.06 4.55 1.22
C ALA A 98 6.37 3.19 1.02
N ASP A 99 5.07 3.05 1.29
CA ASP A 99 4.45 1.73 1.49
C ASP A 99 3.82 1.11 0.23
N ASP A 100 3.37 1.89 -0.76
CA ASP A 100 2.59 1.39 -1.91
C ASP A 100 3.28 0.28 -2.71
N ALA A 101 4.57 0.45 -3.00
CA ALA A 101 5.35 -0.54 -3.75
C ALA A 101 5.50 -1.86 -2.98
N TRP A 102 5.58 -1.80 -1.65
CA TRP A 102 5.63 -2.98 -0.80
C TRP A 102 4.27 -3.68 -0.70
N ILE A 103 3.17 -2.92 -0.66
CA ILE A 103 1.80 -3.46 -0.67
C ILE A 103 1.57 -4.28 -1.95
N LEU A 104 1.96 -3.76 -3.10
CA LEU A 104 1.82 -4.45 -4.39
C LEU A 104 2.64 -5.74 -4.45
N GLU A 105 3.88 -5.72 -3.97
CA GLU A 105 4.76 -6.90 -3.93
C GLU A 105 4.21 -7.99 -2.99
N GLY A 106 3.66 -7.58 -1.83
CA GLY A 106 3.10 -8.49 -0.82
C GLY A 106 1.72 -9.06 -1.14
N LYS A 107 1.09 -8.63 -2.25
CA LYS A 107 -0.30 -8.94 -2.59
C LYS A 107 -0.57 -10.46 -2.69
N ARG A 108 -1.58 -10.90 -1.94
CA ARG A 108 -2.12 -12.27 -2.01
C ARG A 108 -3.11 -12.40 -3.17
N ILE A 109 -3.16 -13.57 -3.78
CA ILE A 109 -4.24 -13.94 -4.70
C ILE A 109 -5.38 -14.45 -3.82
N ALA A 110 -6.32 -13.57 -3.46
CA ALA A 110 -7.51 -13.91 -2.70
C ALA A 110 -8.74 -13.34 -3.40
N PRO A 111 -9.85 -14.10 -3.52
CA PRO A 111 -11.07 -13.57 -4.11
C PRO A 111 -11.62 -12.45 -3.22
N LEU A 112 -11.90 -11.30 -3.82
CA LEU A 112 -12.70 -10.28 -3.17
C LEU A 112 -14.15 -10.74 -3.22
N LEU A 113 -14.67 -11.14 -2.07
CA LEU A 113 -16.07 -11.49 -1.92
C LEU A 113 -16.81 -10.23 -1.49
N ASP A 114 -17.77 -9.81 -2.31
CA ASP A 114 -18.70 -8.77 -1.90
C ASP A 114 -19.46 -9.26 -0.67
N ARG A 115 -19.61 -8.37 0.32
CA ARG A 115 -20.45 -8.66 1.47
C ARG A 115 -21.87 -8.91 0.95
N GLY A 116 -22.45 -10.04 1.33
CA GLY A 116 -23.82 -10.38 0.94
C GLY A 116 -24.78 -9.28 1.42
N ILE A 117 -25.56 -8.73 0.49
CA ILE A 117 -26.67 -7.84 0.82
C ILE A 117 -27.75 -8.70 1.48
N PRO A 118 -28.37 -8.28 2.59
CA PRO A 118 -29.46 -9.02 3.20
C PRO A 118 -30.57 -9.25 2.17
N GLN A 119 -30.79 -10.51 1.81
CA GLN A 119 -31.85 -10.90 0.90
C GLN A 119 -33.17 -10.91 1.69
N THR A 120 -33.98 -9.88 1.50
CA THR A 120 -35.33 -9.82 2.08
C THR A 120 -36.36 -10.17 1.01
N ALA A 121 -37.50 -10.74 1.41
CA ALA A 121 -38.60 -11.06 0.49
C ALA A 121 -39.11 -9.84 -0.31
N PHE A 122 -38.84 -8.63 0.20
CA PHE A 122 -39.24 -7.37 -0.42
C PHE A 122 -38.18 -6.79 -1.37
N LEU A 123 -36.95 -7.30 -1.36
CA LEU A 123 -35.85 -6.76 -2.17
C LEU A 123 -36.16 -6.76 -3.69
N PRO A 124 -36.74 -7.82 -4.30
CA PRO A 124 -37.10 -7.78 -5.71
C PRO A 124 -38.13 -6.69 -6.02
N ARG A 125 -39.11 -6.48 -5.12
CA ARG A 125 -40.14 -5.46 -5.29
C ARG A 125 -39.58 -4.05 -5.11
N ALA A 126 -38.69 -3.86 -4.14
CA ALA A 126 -37.98 -2.60 -3.91
C ALA A 126 -37.08 -2.25 -5.10
N ASN A 127 -36.36 -3.22 -5.66
CA ASN A 127 -35.50 -3.03 -6.83
C ASN A 127 -36.31 -2.65 -8.08
N LEU A 128 -37.43 -3.34 -8.33
CA LEU A 128 -38.33 -3.00 -9.44
C LEU A 128 -38.92 -1.60 -9.28
N ALA A 129 -39.35 -1.23 -8.07
CA ALA A 129 -39.87 0.10 -7.79
C ALA A 129 -38.78 1.18 -8.00
N SER A 130 -37.58 0.94 -7.48
CA SER A 130 -36.43 1.84 -7.66
C SER A 130 -36.09 2.05 -9.14
N ALA A 131 -36.00 0.98 -9.92
CA ALA A 131 -35.73 1.07 -11.36
C ALA A 131 -36.82 1.85 -12.11
N LYS A 132 -38.09 1.60 -11.76
CA LYS A 132 -39.23 2.33 -12.34
C LYS A 132 -39.16 3.83 -12.04
N TRP A 133 -38.86 4.20 -10.80
CA TRP A 133 -38.73 5.61 -10.42
C TRP A 133 -37.47 6.26 -11.01
N ALA A 134 -36.36 5.52 -11.12
CA ALA A 134 -35.14 6.01 -11.77
C ALA A 134 -35.39 6.35 -13.25
N GLU A 135 -36.16 5.52 -13.97
CA GLU A 135 -36.54 5.80 -15.35
C GLU A 135 -37.38 7.08 -15.46
N LEU A 136 -38.35 7.27 -14.56
CA LEU A 136 -39.16 8.49 -14.51
C LEU A 136 -38.31 9.72 -14.19
N ASN A 137 -37.41 9.60 -13.20
CA ASN A 137 -36.52 10.69 -12.80
C ASN A 137 -35.52 11.07 -13.90
N SER A 138 -35.11 10.12 -14.75
CA SER A 138 -34.23 10.41 -15.89
C SER A 138 -34.89 11.30 -16.96
N LYS A 139 -36.23 11.36 -16.98
CA LYS A 139 -37.01 12.22 -17.89
C LYS A 139 -37.27 13.60 -17.30
N LEU A 140 -36.95 13.81 -16.02
CA LEU A 140 -37.08 15.10 -15.37
C LEU A 140 -35.82 15.95 -15.61
N PRO A 141 -35.95 17.29 -15.68
CA PRO A 141 -34.80 18.18 -15.76
C PRO A 141 -33.89 17.98 -14.55
N GLN A 142 -32.60 18.28 -14.72
CA GLN A 142 -31.67 18.13 -13.61
C GLN A 142 -32.05 19.08 -12.46
N PRO A 143 -31.81 18.71 -11.19
CA PRO A 143 -32.24 19.53 -10.05
C PRO A 143 -31.78 21.00 -10.12
N PHE A 144 -30.64 21.29 -10.76
CA PHE A 144 -30.13 22.66 -10.93
C PHE A 144 -30.90 23.47 -11.99
N GLU A 145 -31.59 22.82 -12.93
CA GLU A 145 -32.41 23.43 -13.98
C GLU A 145 -33.84 23.72 -13.50
N THR A 146 -34.21 23.19 -12.33
CA THR A 146 -35.55 23.38 -11.72
C THR A 146 -35.57 24.56 -10.75
N ALA A 147 -34.42 25.18 -10.48
CA ALA A 147 -34.38 26.41 -9.69
C ALA A 147 -35.02 27.54 -10.50
N GLU A 148 -36.13 28.11 -10.01
CA GLU A 148 -36.67 29.34 -10.56
C GLU A 148 -35.58 30.41 -10.50
N LYS A 149 -35.11 30.86 -11.67
CA LYS A 149 -34.38 32.13 -11.74
C LYS A 149 -35.42 33.18 -11.42
N GLU A 150 -35.30 33.82 -10.25
CA GLU A 150 -35.93 35.11 -10.03
C GLU A 150 -35.47 36.00 -11.18
N GLU A 151 -36.36 36.24 -12.14
CA GLU A 151 -36.11 37.16 -13.24
C GLU A 151 -35.97 38.56 -12.61
N GLU A 152 -34.74 39.01 -12.41
CA GLU A 152 -34.45 40.42 -12.17
C GLU A 152 -34.91 41.20 -13.41
N PHE A 153 -36.16 41.64 -13.37
CA PHE A 153 -36.73 42.58 -14.31
C PHE A 153 -35.92 43.87 -14.21
N GLY A 154 -35.12 44.15 -15.23
CA GLY A 154 -34.21 45.29 -15.28
C GLY A 154 -34.91 46.60 -14.91
N GLN A 155 -34.33 47.32 -13.95
CA GLN A 155 -34.50 48.75 -13.84
C GLN A 155 -33.23 49.41 -14.35
N ASP A 156 -33.40 50.13 -15.46
CA ASP A 156 -32.46 51.06 -16.07
C ASP A 156 -31.67 51.86 -15.02
N THR A 157 -30.36 51.63 -14.94
CA THR A 157 -29.45 52.59 -14.34
C THR A 157 -28.93 53.52 -15.44
N ASP A 158 -29.80 54.41 -15.92
CA ASP A 158 -29.44 55.52 -16.81
C ASP A 158 -29.81 56.85 -16.12
N TRP A 159 -29.02 57.23 -15.12
CA TRP A 159 -29.05 58.57 -14.51
C TRP A 159 -27.69 59.00 -13.96
N ILE A 160 -26.63 59.06 -14.78
CA ILE A 160 -25.51 59.98 -14.50
C ILE A 160 -24.93 60.51 -15.83
N GLN A 161 -25.51 61.61 -16.31
CA GLN A 161 -24.95 62.69 -17.14
C GLN A 161 -26.17 63.59 -17.41
N SER A 162 -26.23 64.88 -17.10
CA SER A 162 -25.22 65.92 -16.98
C SER A 162 -25.97 67.20 -16.59
N GLU A 163 -25.49 67.95 -15.62
CA GLU A 163 -25.63 69.41 -15.48
C GLU A 163 -25.08 69.78 -14.09
N GLU A 164 -24.40 70.88 -13.81
CA GLU A 164 -23.54 71.79 -14.54
C GLU A 164 -22.96 72.71 -13.44
N HIS A 165 -21.67 73.04 -13.54
CA HIS A 165 -20.99 74.19 -12.94
C HIS A 165 -21.31 74.67 -11.50
N ARG A 166 -20.28 74.68 -10.63
CA ARG A 166 -19.61 75.92 -10.17
C ARG A 166 -18.47 75.62 -9.18
N SER A 167 -17.22 75.81 -9.63
CA SER A 167 -16.06 76.06 -8.75
C SER A 167 -16.24 77.42 -8.03
N PRO A 168 -15.65 77.67 -6.85
CA PRO A 168 -14.20 77.89 -6.77
C PRO A 168 -13.47 77.50 -5.46
N ALA A 169 -12.14 77.41 -5.61
CA ALA A 169 -11.08 77.79 -4.67
C ALA A 169 -10.61 76.82 -3.54
N ALA A 170 -9.35 76.39 -3.74
CA ALA A 170 -8.21 76.45 -2.81
C ALA A 170 -8.24 75.66 -1.48
N GLY A 171 -7.27 74.76 -1.32
CA GLY A 171 -6.91 74.20 -0.01
C GLY A 171 -5.92 73.04 -0.07
N VAL A 172 -4.69 73.30 0.38
CA VAL A 172 -3.48 72.47 0.32
C VAL A 172 -3.47 71.34 1.38
N ARG A 173 -2.62 70.30 1.13
CA ARG A 173 -1.88 69.37 2.03
C ARG A 173 -2.39 67.92 1.95
N SER A 174 -1.63 66.92 1.48
CA SER A 174 -0.32 66.36 1.90
C SER A 174 -0.30 65.83 3.33
N CYS A 175 -0.50 64.51 3.46
CA CYS A 175 0.19 63.57 4.33
C CYS A 175 0.14 62.20 3.65
#